data_AF-A0A1Q6QCS4-F1
#
_entry.id   AF-A0A1Q6QCS4-F1
#
_cell.length_a   1.000
_cell.length_b   1.000
_cell.length_c   1.000
_cell.angle_alpha   90.00
_cell.angle_beta   90.00
_cell.angle_gamma   90.00
#
_symmetry.space_group_name_H-M   'P 1'
#
loop_
_entity.id
_entity.type
_entity.pdbx_description
1 polymer ?
#
loop_
_entity_poly.entity_id
_entity_poly.type
_entity_poly.pdbx_seq_one_letter_code
_entity_poly.pdbx_strand_id
1 'polypeptide(L)'
;YSEEVVSWCVENNVAITPGCVTPTEIMAAMSHGLKVVKFFPANVYGGLSAMKALSGPFGGIKFIPTGGVNDKNLAEYISAPFIHAVGGSWLCAKADIAAHNFDKITSLCKEARKTALGFEIAHVGVNADDAEESLAVCRALDAAFGFGVKEGNSSNFAGSGVEVMKSPYLGKNGHIAVKTNSIPRAAAELAKNGFTLDEPTAKYKGEKMIAVYLKQEFGGFAVHLLQK
;
A
#
# COMPACT_ATOMS: atom_id res chain seq x y z
N TYR A 1 -25.65 8.02 12.85
CA TYR A 1 -26.34 7.09 11.92
C TYR A 1 -27.82 7.48 11.74
N SER A 2 -28.41 7.32 10.54
CA SER A 2 -29.86 7.51 10.31
C SER A 2 -30.42 6.25 9.65
N GLU A 3 -31.30 5.55 10.36
CA GLU A 3 -31.86 4.28 9.89
C GLU A 3 -32.78 4.47 8.69
N GLU A 4 -33.68 5.46 8.72
CA GLU A 4 -34.58 5.79 7.61
C GLU A 4 -33.83 5.98 6.28
N VAL A 5 -32.76 6.78 6.30
CA VAL A 5 -31.96 7.04 5.10
C VAL A 5 -31.21 5.79 4.64
N VAL A 6 -30.65 5.02 5.58
CA VAL A 6 -29.90 3.79 5.25
C VAL A 6 -30.82 2.74 4.65
N SER A 7 -31.97 2.47 5.28
CA SER A 7 -32.96 1.52 4.78
C SER A 7 -33.41 1.89 3.38
N TRP A 8 -33.79 3.16 3.16
CA TRP A 8 -34.20 3.62 1.84
C TRP A 8 -33.12 3.42 0.79
N CYS A 9 -31.87 3.78 1.08
CA CYS A 9 -30.76 3.58 0.14
C CYS A 9 -30.56 2.09 -0.19
N VAL A 10 -30.57 1.22 0.81
CA VAL A 10 -30.37 -0.22 0.61
C VAL A 10 -31.50 -0.85 -0.20
N GLU A 11 -32.76 -0.53 0.13
CA GLU A 11 -33.94 -1.03 -0.58
C GLU A 11 -33.97 -0.58 -2.04
N ASN A 12 -33.43 0.60 -2.34
CA ASN A 12 -33.38 1.17 -3.68
C ASN A 12 -32.05 0.91 -4.41
N ASN A 13 -31.19 0.03 -3.89
CA ASN A 13 -29.87 -0.28 -4.47
C ASN A 13 -28.96 0.95 -4.66
N VAL A 14 -29.07 1.96 -3.80
CA VAL A 14 -28.19 3.13 -3.75
C VAL A 14 -27.07 2.86 -2.76
N ALA A 15 -25.82 2.86 -3.24
CA ALA A 15 -24.66 2.64 -2.39
C ALA A 15 -24.53 3.75 -1.32
N ILE A 16 -24.39 3.35 -0.05
CA ILE A 16 -24.29 4.27 1.09
C ILE A 16 -23.18 3.84 2.05
N THR A 17 -22.49 4.84 2.63
CA THR A 17 -21.50 4.66 3.72
C THR A 17 -21.86 5.60 4.88
N PRO A 18 -22.77 5.19 5.80
CA PRO A 18 -23.28 6.07 6.83
C PRO A 18 -22.17 6.44 7.84
N GLY A 19 -22.34 7.59 8.49
CA GLY A 19 -21.48 8.01 9.60
C GLY A 19 -21.76 7.21 10.87
N CYS A 20 -20.75 6.49 11.36
CA CYS A 20 -20.79 5.70 12.58
C CYS A 20 -19.52 5.95 13.41
N VAL A 21 -19.68 6.24 14.70
CA VAL A 21 -18.58 6.45 15.65
C VAL A 21 -18.72 5.60 16.92
N THR A 22 -19.84 4.89 17.07
CA THR A 22 -20.13 4.02 18.23
C THR A 22 -20.40 2.57 17.81
N PRO A 23 -20.23 1.60 18.74
CA PRO A 23 -20.64 0.21 18.55
C PRO A 23 -22.07 0.03 18.03
N THR A 24 -23.05 0.71 18.63
CA THR A 24 -24.46 0.59 18.27
C THR A 24 -24.71 1.02 16.82
N GLU A 25 -24.09 2.12 16.38
CA GLU A 25 -24.23 2.59 15.00
C GLU A 25 -23.54 1.67 13.99
N ILE A 26 -22.42 1.05 14.36
CA ILE A 26 -21.74 0.06 13.51
C ILE A 26 -22.60 -1.19 13.39
N MET A 27 -23.16 -1.69 14.48
CA MET A 27 -24.07 -2.83 14.49
C MET A 27 -25.30 -2.58 13.62
N ALA A 28 -25.90 -1.38 13.72
CA ALA A 28 -27.01 -0.98 12.87
C ALA A 28 -26.61 -0.98 11.37
N ALA A 29 -25.47 -0.38 11.01
CA ALA A 29 -24.99 -0.44 9.63
C ALA A 29 -24.78 -1.89 9.14
N MET A 30 -24.19 -2.75 9.97
CA MET A 30 -23.96 -4.16 9.64
C MET A 30 -25.26 -4.96 9.49
N SER A 31 -26.34 -4.64 10.22
CA SER A 31 -27.63 -5.33 10.06
C SER A 31 -28.29 -5.05 8.71
N HIS A 32 -27.95 -3.94 8.05
CA HIS A 32 -28.31 -3.67 6.66
C HIS A 32 -27.31 -4.25 5.64
N GLY A 33 -26.38 -5.10 6.08
CA GLY A 33 -25.38 -5.74 5.22
C GLY A 33 -24.20 -4.83 4.82
N LEU A 34 -24.09 -3.63 5.42
CA LEU A 34 -23.00 -2.71 5.10
C LEU A 34 -21.68 -3.17 5.72
N LYS A 35 -20.61 -3.15 4.92
CA LYS A 35 -19.25 -3.56 5.33
C LYS A 35 -18.29 -2.38 5.45
N VAL A 36 -18.73 -1.18 5.06
CA VAL A 36 -17.92 0.04 5.08
C VAL A 36 -18.76 1.19 5.64
N VAL A 37 -18.22 1.88 6.65
CA VAL A 37 -18.86 3.04 7.27
C VAL A 37 -17.92 4.24 7.28
N LYS A 38 -18.48 5.45 7.23
CA LYS A 38 -17.72 6.68 7.45
C LYS A 38 -17.48 6.87 8.95
N PHE A 39 -16.26 7.21 9.33
CA PHE A 39 -15.91 7.54 10.71
C PHE A 39 -15.64 9.05 10.80
N PHE A 40 -16.58 9.82 11.34
CA PHE A 40 -16.53 11.28 11.27
C PHE A 40 -17.16 11.96 12.50
N PRO A 41 -16.56 13.06 13.00
CA PRO A 41 -15.19 13.53 12.73
C PRO A 41 -14.11 12.67 13.41
N ALA A 42 -13.20 12.09 12.62
CA ALA A 42 -12.27 11.05 13.08
C ALA A 42 -11.39 11.49 14.25
N ASN A 43 -10.77 12.68 14.19
CA ASN A 43 -9.90 13.16 15.27
C ASN A 43 -10.62 13.41 16.60
N VAL A 44 -11.92 13.73 16.57
CA VAL A 44 -12.71 13.96 17.79
C VAL A 44 -13.02 12.65 18.48
N TYR A 45 -13.26 11.59 17.72
CA TYR A 45 -13.61 10.26 18.23
C TYR A 45 -12.41 9.31 18.34
N GLY A 46 -11.20 9.84 18.61
CA GLY A 46 -10.02 9.03 18.92
C GLY A 46 -9.27 8.43 17.72
N GLY A 47 -9.66 8.79 16.49
CA GLY A 47 -8.90 8.51 15.26
C GLY A 47 -8.60 7.03 15.02
N LEU A 48 -7.36 6.75 14.58
CA LEU A 48 -6.88 5.40 14.29
C LEU A 48 -6.98 4.44 15.47
N SER A 49 -6.74 4.91 16.69
CA SER A 49 -6.78 4.06 17.88
C SER A 49 -8.19 3.57 18.17
N ALA A 50 -9.19 4.46 18.08
CA ALA A 50 -10.59 4.10 18.24
C ALA A 50 -11.05 3.13 17.14
N MET A 51 -10.74 3.41 15.86
CA MET A 51 -11.10 2.51 14.77
C MET A 51 -10.42 1.14 14.89
N LYS A 52 -9.18 1.07 15.37
CA LYS A 52 -8.50 -0.20 15.67
C LYS A 52 -9.26 -0.98 16.72
N ALA A 53 -9.61 -0.33 17.84
CA ALA A 53 -10.37 -0.96 18.92
C ALA A 53 -11.74 -1.47 18.45
N LEU A 54 -12.45 -0.68 17.63
CA LEU A 54 -13.75 -1.04 17.06
C LEU A 54 -13.62 -2.16 16.02
N SER A 55 -12.54 -2.22 15.23
CA SER A 55 -12.35 -3.26 14.21
C SER A 55 -12.20 -4.68 14.78
N GLY A 56 -11.84 -4.80 16.06
CA GLY A 56 -11.70 -6.09 16.75
C GLY A 56 -13.02 -6.85 16.88
N PRO A 57 -14.02 -6.32 17.61
CA PRO A 57 -15.33 -6.98 17.78
C PRO A 57 -16.17 -6.98 16.49
N PHE A 58 -15.98 -6.01 15.59
CA PHE A 58 -16.74 -5.89 14.34
C PHE A 58 -15.96 -6.45 13.15
N GLY A 59 -15.62 -7.74 13.20
CA GLY A 59 -14.82 -8.41 12.19
C GLY A 59 -15.32 -8.14 10.76
N GLY A 60 -14.41 -7.66 9.90
CA GLY A 60 -14.70 -7.38 8.49
C GLY A 60 -15.23 -5.98 8.20
N ILE A 61 -15.61 -5.18 9.21
CA ILE A 61 -15.94 -3.77 8.98
C ILE A 61 -14.70 -2.99 8.54
N LYS A 62 -14.89 -2.04 7.62
CA LYS A 62 -13.87 -1.06 7.26
C LYS A 62 -14.38 0.37 7.43
N PHE A 63 -13.46 1.29 7.67
CA PHE A 63 -13.78 2.68 7.94
C PHE A 63 -13.29 3.60 6.82
N ILE A 64 -14.02 4.69 6.61
CA ILE A 64 -13.60 5.87 5.85
C ILE A 64 -13.46 7.03 6.84
N PRO A 65 -12.30 7.21 7.49
CA PRO A 65 -12.08 8.35 8.38
C PRO A 65 -12.14 9.66 7.60
N THR A 66 -12.87 10.62 8.16
CA THR A 66 -12.93 11.99 7.66
C THR A 66 -12.88 12.95 8.84
N GLY A 67 -12.23 14.10 8.67
CA GLY A 67 -12.07 15.10 9.73
C GLY A 67 -10.77 14.87 10.50
N GLY A 68 -9.73 15.60 10.11
CA GLY A 68 -8.40 15.53 10.71
C GLY A 68 -7.33 14.79 9.90
N VAL A 69 -7.72 14.07 8.84
CA VAL A 69 -6.77 13.49 7.88
C VAL A 69 -6.14 14.61 7.03
N ASN A 70 -4.83 14.56 6.83
CA ASN A 70 -4.02 15.49 6.05
C ASN A 70 -2.77 14.79 5.47
N ASP A 71 -1.93 15.55 4.77
CA ASP A 71 -0.67 15.08 4.16
C ASP A 71 0.30 14.43 5.16
N LYS A 72 0.33 14.90 6.42
CA LYS A 72 1.27 14.44 7.44
C LYS A 72 0.88 13.08 8.05
N ASN A 73 -0.42 12.75 8.09
CA ASN A 73 -0.92 11.51 8.69
C ASN A 73 -1.55 10.54 7.69
N LEU A 74 -1.65 10.91 6.41
CA LEU A 74 -2.23 10.08 5.35
C LEU A 74 -1.64 8.66 5.34
N ALA A 75 -0.31 8.54 5.39
CA ALA A 75 0.40 7.26 5.34
C ALA A 75 -0.01 6.31 6.49
N GLU A 76 -0.21 6.85 7.69
CA GLU A 76 -0.60 6.08 8.86
C GLU A 76 -2.00 5.47 8.65
N TYR A 77 -2.98 6.29 8.27
CA TYR A 77 -4.36 5.83 8.05
C TYR A 77 -4.45 4.77 6.97
N ILE A 78 -3.87 5.00 5.80
CA ILE A 78 -4.03 4.08 4.66
C ILE A 78 -3.29 2.75 4.84
N SER A 79 -2.35 2.67 5.78
CA SER A 79 -1.60 1.46 6.09
C SER A 79 -2.40 0.49 6.97
N ALA A 80 -3.42 0.99 7.67
CA ALA A 80 -4.23 0.19 8.57
C ALA A 80 -5.23 -0.71 7.80
N PRO A 81 -5.30 -2.02 8.11
CA PRO A 81 -6.09 -2.99 7.34
C PRO A 81 -7.61 -2.79 7.45
N PHE A 82 -8.07 -2.12 8.50
CA PHE A 82 -9.46 -1.75 8.73
C PHE A 82 -9.86 -0.40 8.09
N ILE A 83 -8.97 0.24 7.32
CA ILE A 83 -9.27 1.46 6.57
C ILE A 83 -9.56 1.10 5.11
N HIS A 84 -10.71 1.55 4.61
CA HIS A 84 -11.09 1.35 3.21
C HIS A 84 -10.54 2.46 2.31
N ALA A 85 -10.76 3.70 2.71
CA ALA A 85 -10.32 4.92 2.05
C ALA A 85 -10.21 6.03 3.10
N VAL A 86 -9.70 7.20 2.75
CA VAL A 86 -9.69 8.37 3.63
C VAL A 86 -10.35 9.56 2.95
N GLY A 87 -10.95 10.45 3.73
CA GLY A 87 -11.53 11.69 3.25
C GLY A 87 -10.92 12.91 3.92
N GLY A 88 -10.63 13.95 3.14
CA GLY A 88 -10.29 15.26 3.70
C GLY A 88 -10.23 16.36 2.67
N SER A 89 -10.37 17.59 3.15
CA SER A 89 -10.50 18.79 2.33
C SER A 89 -9.16 19.38 1.89
N TRP A 90 -8.03 18.90 2.42
CA TRP A 90 -6.71 19.48 2.15
C TRP A 90 -6.32 19.40 0.66
N LEU A 91 -6.85 18.42 -0.08
CA LEU A 91 -6.62 18.24 -1.51
C LEU A 91 -7.30 19.33 -2.36
N CYS A 92 -8.53 19.69 -1.99
CA CYS A 92 -9.40 20.59 -2.73
C CYS A 92 -9.97 21.64 -1.77
N ALA A 93 -9.10 22.48 -1.20
CA ALA A 93 -9.53 23.52 -0.28
C ALA A 93 -10.49 24.50 -0.98
N LYS A 94 -11.52 24.97 -0.26
CA LYS A 94 -12.52 25.90 -0.82
C LYS A 94 -11.90 27.14 -1.45
N ALA A 95 -10.85 27.68 -0.82
CA ALA A 95 -10.11 28.83 -1.33
C ALA A 95 -9.41 28.55 -2.67
N ASP A 96 -8.82 27.36 -2.82
CA ASP A 96 -8.15 26.97 -4.06
C ASP A 96 -9.16 26.71 -5.19
N ILE A 97 -10.33 26.15 -4.88
CA ILE A 97 -11.42 26.00 -5.86
C ILE A 97 -11.92 27.37 -6.31
N ALA A 98 -12.23 28.27 -5.36
CA ALA A 98 -12.73 29.61 -5.66
C ALA A 98 -11.74 30.45 -6.49
N ALA A 99 -10.45 30.25 -6.27
CA ALA A 99 -9.37 30.91 -7.00
C ALA A 99 -8.99 30.20 -8.33
N HIS A 100 -9.65 29.09 -8.69
CA HIS A 100 -9.28 28.25 -9.84
C HIS A 100 -7.82 27.76 -9.82
N ASN A 101 -7.25 27.51 -8.64
CA ASN A 101 -5.87 27.02 -8.45
C ASN A 101 -5.73 25.51 -8.78
N PHE A 102 -6.15 25.10 -9.98
CA PHE A 102 -6.22 23.68 -10.36
C PHE A 102 -4.85 23.01 -10.46
N ASP A 103 -3.79 23.74 -10.79
CA ASP A 103 -2.42 23.21 -10.81
C ASP A 103 -1.95 22.82 -9.40
N LYS A 104 -2.31 23.63 -8.40
CA LYS A 104 -2.03 23.34 -6.99
C LYS A 104 -2.82 22.12 -6.53
N ILE A 105 -4.12 22.06 -6.82
CA ILE A 105 -4.97 20.89 -6.50
C ILE A 105 -4.40 19.62 -7.15
N THR A 106 -4.00 19.70 -8.41
CA THR A 106 -3.38 18.59 -9.14
C THR A 106 -2.09 18.13 -8.46
N SER A 107 -1.24 19.07 -8.03
CA SER A 107 0.01 18.78 -7.32
C SER A 107 -0.26 18.09 -5.98
N LEU A 108 -1.24 18.58 -5.20
CA LEU A 108 -1.65 17.96 -3.93
C LEU A 108 -2.19 16.53 -4.13
N CYS A 109 -2.99 16.31 -5.17
CA CYS A 109 -3.47 14.97 -5.54
C CYS A 109 -2.33 14.03 -5.92
N LYS A 110 -1.33 14.51 -6.67
CA LYS A 110 -0.13 13.71 -7.02
C LYS A 110 0.67 13.32 -5.78
N GLU A 111 0.90 14.25 -4.86
CA GLU A 111 1.63 13.98 -3.62
C GLU A 111 0.87 13.00 -2.72
N ALA A 112 -0.44 13.18 -2.54
CA ALA A 112 -1.25 12.23 -1.77
C ALA A 112 -1.24 10.83 -2.40
N ARG A 113 -1.31 10.74 -3.74
CA ARG A 113 -1.20 9.46 -4.46
C ARG A 113 0.19 8.83 -4.30
N LYS A 114 1.26 9.61 -4.37
CA LYS A 114 2.64 9.16 -4.14
C LYS A 114 2.78 8.57 -2.74
N THR A 115 2.30 9.27 -1.72
CA THR A 115 2.24 8.76 -0.34
C THR A 115 1.39 7.50 -0.27
N ALA A 116 0.29 7.43 -1.02
CA ALA A 116 -0.60 6.26 -1.01
C ALA A 116 0.00 4.99 -1.62
N LEU A 117 0.85 5.14 -2.63
CA LEU A 117 1.57 4.06 -3.29
C LEU A 117 2.84 3.69 -2.50
N GLY A 118 3.58 4.70 -2.03
CA GLY A 118 4.76 4.52 -1.20
C GLY A 118 5.91 3.80 -1.90
N PHE A 119 6.05 3.98 -3.22
CA PHE A 119 7.11 3.37 -4.01
C PHE A 119 8.50 3.77 -3.51
N GLU A 120 9.36 2.78 -3.28
CA GLU A 120 10.71 2.94 -2.75
C GLU A 120 11.59 1.79 -3.24
N ILE A 121 12.82 2.06 -3.69
CA ILE A 121 13.76 0.98 -4.02
C ILE A 121 14.14 0.27 -2.72
N ALA A 122 13.90 -1.04 -2.68
CA ALA A 122 14.23 -1.88 -1.54
C ALA A 122 15.67 -2.38 -1.63
N HIS A 123 15.99 -3.02 -2.75
CA HIS A 123 17.29 -3.62 -3.02
C HIS A 123 17.47 -3.87 -4.51
N VAL A 124 18.71 -4.08 -4.91
CA VAL A 124 19.10 -4.57 -6.24
C VAL A 124 19.55 -6.01 -6.11
N GLY A 125 18.95 -6.89 -6.90
CA GLY A 125 19.34 -8.26 -7.11
C GLY A 125 20.39 -8.38 -8.20
N VAL A 126 21.48 -9.10 -7.93
CA VAL A 126 22.51 -9.48 -8.89
C VAL A 126 22.47 -10.99 -9.05
N ASN A 127 22.44 -11.47 -10.28
CA ASN A 127 22.56 -12.91 -10.54
C ASN A 127 24.02 -13.35 -10.44
N ALA A 128 24.25 -14.48 -9.78
CA ALA A 128 25.50 -15.24 -9.85
C ALA A 128 25.17 -16.68 -10.28
N ASP A 129 26.16 -17.38 -10.80
CA ASP A 129 26.00 -18.73 -11.36
C ASP A 129 25.83 -19.78 -10.26
N ASP A 130 26.47 -19.58 -9.10
CA ASP A 130 26.40 -20.50 -7.97
C ASP A 130 26.53 -19.80 -6.59
N ALA A 131 26.52 -20.62 -5.53
CA ALA A 131 26.61 -20.17 -4.15
C ALA A 131 27.98 -19.57 -3.78
N GLU A 132 29.06 -20.04 -4.42
CA GLU A 132 30.41 -19.58 -4.15
C GLU A 132 30.62 -18.19 -4.77
N GLU A 133 30.23 -18.00 -6.03
CA GLU A 133 30.28 -16.70 -6.69
C GLU A 133 29.39 -15.68 -5.97
N SER A 134 28.17 -16.07 -5.61
CA SER A 134 27.26 -15.22 -4.83
C SER A 134 27.92 -14.70 -3.54
N LEU A 135 28.59 -15.59 -2.81
CA LEU A 135 29.29 -15.23 -1.58
C LEU A 135 30.54 -14.38 -1.84
N ALA A 136 31.27 -14.65 -2.92
CA ALA A 136 32.45 -13.89 -3.32
C ALA A 136 32.08 -12.43 -3.63
N VAL A 137 30.99 -12.17 -4.35
CA VAL A 137 30.50 -10.81 -4.61
C VAL A 137 30.15 -10.10 -3.31
N CYS A 138 29.42 -10.75 -2.40
CA CYS A 138 29.08 -10.15 -1.10
C CYS A 138 30.33 -9.82 -0.27
N ARG A 139 31.32 -10.72 -0.23
CA ARG A 139 32.59 -10.50 0.47
C ARG A 139 33.41 -9.38 -0.16
N ALA A 140 33.39 -9.25 -1.49
CA ALA A 140 34.07 -8.16 -2.18
C ALA A 140 33.43 -6.80 -1.83
N LEU A 141 32.11 -6.72 -1.81
CA LEU A 141 31.38 -5.53 -1.38
C LEU A 141 31.64 -5.18 0.09
N ASP A 142 31.69 -6.18 0.96
CA ASP A 142 32.01 -5.99 2.37
C ASP A 142 33.46 -5.54 2.57
N ALA A 143 34.42 -6.15 1.87
CA ALA A 143 35.82 -5.73 1.93
C ALA A 143 36.03 -4.29 1.40
N ALA A 144 35.28 -3.88 0.37
CA ALA A 144 35.40 -2.55 -0.21
C ALA A 144 34.69 -1.47 0.61
N PHE A 145 33.52 -1.76 1.18
CA PHE A 145 32.62 -0.74 1.74
C PHE A 145 32.10 -1.03 3.15
N GLY A 146 32.37 -2.22 3.70
CA GLY A 146 31.96 -2.62 5.06
C GLY A 146 30.46 -2.86 5.20
N PHE A 147 29.77 -3.32 4.15
CA PHE A 147 28.32 -3.53 4.16
C PHE A 147 27.85 -4.70 5.04
N GLY A 148 28.74 -5.62 5.40
CA GLY A 148 28.44 -6.86 6.08
C GLY A 148 27.84 -7.93 5.15
N VAL A 149 28.13 -9.19 5.42
CA VAL A 149 27.61 -10.34 4.66
C VAL A 149 26.55 -11.07 5.47
N LYS A 150 25.40 -11.34 4.84
CA LYS A 150 24.37 -12.21 5.38
C LYS A 150 24.08 -13.34 4.40
N GLU A 151 24.37 -14.57 4.82
CA GLU A 151 24.09 -15.76 4.02
C GLU A 151 22.62 -16.18 4.14
N GLY A 152 22.07 -16.67 3.04
CA GLY A 152 20.70 -17.17 2.96
C GLY A 152 20.60 -18.43 2.11
N ASN A 153 19.39 -18.96 1.97
CA ASN A 153 19.18 -20.21 1.26
C ASN A 153 19.26 -20.04 -0.26
N SER A 154 18.54 -19.07 -0.83
CA SER A 154 18.48 -18.81 -2.28
C SER A 154 19.41 -17.70 -2.75
N SER A 155 19.85 -16.85 -1.84
CA SER A 155 20.65 -15.65 -2.10
C SER A 155 21.44 -15.30 -0.85
N ASN A 156 22.54 -14.58 -1.06
CA ASN A 156 23.28 -13.90 -0.01
C ASN A 156 23.01 -12.39 -0.11
N PHE A 157 23.26 -11.64 0.95
CA PHE A 157 23.10 -10.19 0.97
C PHE A 157 24.39 -9.50 1.37
N ALA A 158 24.71 -8.39 0.70
CA ALA A 158 25.66 -7.39 1.16
C ALA A 158 24.87 -6.20 1.74
N GLY A 159 24.90 -6.07 3.06
CA GLY A 159 24.02 -5.17 3.79
C GLY A 159 22.54 -5.46 3.54
N SER A 160 21.74 -4.41 3.37
CA SER A 160 20.31 -4.52 3.00
C SER A 160 20.01 -4.14 1.55
N GLY A 161 20.98 -3.56 0.83
CA GLY A 161 20.76 -2.95 -0.48
C GLY A 161 21.09 -3.85 -1.67
N VAL A 162 21.91 -4.89 -1.48
CA VAL A 162 22.34 -5.80 -2.56
C VAL A 162 22.02 -7.24 -2.18
N GLU A 163 21.15 -7.86 -2.96
CA GLU A 163 20.87 -9.30 -2.93
C GLU A 163 21.68 -9.97 -4.05
N VAL A 164 22.45 -11.00 -3.76
CA VAL A 164 23.20 -11.76 -4.77
C VAL A 164 22.63 -13.16 -4.82
N MET A 165 21.97 -13.51 -5.92
CA MET A 165 21.33 -14.80 -6.14
C MET A 165 22.37 -15.90 -6.28
N LYS A 166 22.09 -17.10 -5.76
CA LYS A 166 22.96 -18.29 -5.90
C LYS A 166 22.72 -19.07 -7.20
N SER A 167 21.77 -18.61 -8.00
CA SER A 167 21.43 -19.16 -9.31
C SER A 167 20.67 -18.07 -10.07
N PRO A 168 20.89 -17.89 -11.38
CA PRO A 168 20.16 -16.89 -12.15
C PRO A 168 18.65 -17.09 -12.09
N TYR A 169 17.90 -15.99 -11.99
CA TYR A 169 16.44 -16.00 -12.07
C TYR A 169 15.94 -15.07 -13.19
N LEU A 170 14.97 -14.20 -12.93
CA LEU A 170 14.45 -13.24 -13.89
C LEU A 170 15.39 -12.04 -14.06
N GLY A 171 15.36 -11.47 -15.26
CA GLY A 171 16.22 -10.34 -15.64
C GLY A 171 17.63 -10.78 -15.97
N LYS A 172 18.15 -10.34 -17.11
CA LYS A 172 19.52 -10.61 -17.55
C LYS A 172 20.56 -10.19 -16.50
N ASN A 173 20.35 -9.03 -15.88
CA ASN A 173 21.27 -8.43 -14.91
C ASN A 173 20.85 -8.69 -13.45
N GLY A 174 19.79 -9.48 -13.23
CA GLY A 174 19.13 -9.65 -11.94
C GLY A 174 17.85 -8.80 -11.83
N HIS A 175 17.54 -8.29 -10.64
CA HIS A 175 16.27 -7.61 -10.37
C HIS A 175 16.40 -6.29 -9.62
N ILE A 176 15.36 -5.46 -9.69
CA ILE A 176 15.17 -4.31 -8.81
C ILE A 176 13.88 -4.54 -8.02
N ALA A 177 14.02 -4.55 -6.69
CA ALA A 177 12.90 -4.67 -5.79
C ALA A 177 12.34 -3.29 -5.47
N VAL A 178 11.05 -3.07 -5.72
CA VAL A 178 10.36 -1.82 -5.39
C VAL A 178 9.31 -2.08 -4.32
N LYS A 179 9.53 -1.56 -3.11
CA LYS A 179 8.56 -1.59 -2.03
C LYS A 179 7.32 -0.75 -2.38
N THR A 180 6.16 -1.19 -1.93
CA THR A 180 4.88 -0.46 -2.03
C THR A 180 4.04 -0.69 -0.78
N ASN A 181 3.24 0.30 -0.39
CA ASN A 181 2.30 0.20 0.72
C ASN A 181 1.20 -0.84 0.44
N SER A 182 0.85 -1.07 -0.83
CA SER A 182 -0.17 -2.04 -1.25
C SER A 182 0.10 -2.51 -2.67
N ILE A 183 0.41 -3.80 -2.84
CA ILE A 183 0.62 -4.36 -4.18
C ILE A 183 -0.62 -4.21 -5.08
N PRO A 184 -1.86 -4.54 -4.65
CA PRO A 184 -3.03 -4.34 -5.51
C PRO A 184 -3.23 -2.89 -5.97
N ARG A 185 -2.99 -1.92 -5.08
CA ARG A 185 -3.06 -0.50 -5.42
C ARG A 185 -1.98 -0.08 -6.40
N ALA A 186 -0.74 -0.54 -6.18
CA ALA A 186 0.37 -0.32 -7.08
C ALA A 186 0.12 -0.92 -8.46
N ALA A 187 -0.38 -2.15 -8.53
CA ALA A 187 -0.72 -2.82 -9.77
C ALA A 187 -1.78 -2.04 -10.55
N ALA A 188 -2.84 -1.57 -9.88
CA ALA A 188 -3.88 -0.74 -10.51
C ALA A 188 -3.34 0.60 -11.04
N GLU A 189 -2.37 1.22 -10.34
CA GLU A 189 -1.74 2.44 -10.84
C GLU A 189 -0.79 2.17 -12.01
N LEU A 190 0.02 1.11 -11.92
CA LEU A 190 0.96 0.71 -12.96
C LEU A 190 0.25 0.32 -14.26
N ALA A 191 -0.91 -0.34 -14.16
CA ALA A 191 -1.75 -0.68 -15.31
C ALA A 191 -2.20 0.55 -16.11
N LYS A 192 -2.51 1.67 -15.44
CA LYS A 192 -2.85 2.94 -16.13
C LYS A 192 -1.69 3.49 -16.96
N ASN A 193 -0.46 3.11 -16.61
CA ASN A 193 0.76 3.51 -17.28
C ASN A 193 1.31 2.41 -18.22
N GLY A 194 0.53 1.35 -18.49
CA GLY A 194 0.89 0.28 -19.42
C GLY A 194 1.78 -0.84 -18.84
N PHE A 195 1.97 -0.89 -17.53
CA PHE A 195 2.75 -1.94 -16.86
C PHE A 195 1.84 -2.97 -16.22
N THR A 196 2.19 -4.26 -16.32
CA THR A 196 1.34 -5.37 -15.89
C THR A 196 2.11 -6.35 -15.03
N LEU A 197 1.44 -6.96 -14.06
CA LEU A 197 2.02 -8.01 -13.24
C LEU A 197 2.24 -9.29 -14.05
N ASP A 198 3.32 -9.99 -13.72
CA ASP A 198 3.54 -11.37 -14.11
C ASP A 198 3.01 -12.31 -13.01
N GLU A 199 1.70 -12.53 -13.03
CA GLU A 199 0.95 -13.27 -11.99
C GLU A 199 1.55 -14.63 -11.57
N PRO A 200 2.13 -15.45 -12.48
CA PRO A 200 2.80 -16.71 -12.09
C PRO A 200 3.96 -16.53 -11.10
N THR A 201 4.53 -15.33 -11.00
CA THR A 201 5.65 -15.02 -10.09
C THR A 201 5.19 -14.57 -8.70
N ALA A 202 3.88 -14.41 -8.50
CA ALA A 202 3.33 -13.88 -7.26
C ALA A 202 3.64 -14.80 -6.07
N LYS A 203 4.20 -14.21 -5.02
CA LYS A 203 4.46 -14.86 -3.73
C LYS A 203 3.44 -14.39 -2.71
N TYR A 204 2.98 -15.31 -1.87
CA TYR A 204 1.95 -15.07 -0.88
C TYR A 204 2.39 -15.49 0.52
N LYS A 205 1.86 -14.79 1.53
CA LYS A 205 1.89 -15.19 2.94
C LYS A 205 0.45 -15.26 3.43
N GLY A 206 -0.11 -16.47 3.49
CA GLY A 206 -1.56 -16.65 3.60
C GLY A 206 -2.25 -16.08 2.36
N GLU A 207 -3.28 -15.27 2.55
CA GLU A 207 -4.00 -14.59 1.45
C GLU A 207 -3.32 -13.29 0.98
N LYS A 208 -2.31 -12.79 1.71
CA LYS A 208 -1.64 -11.53 1.39
C LYS A 208 -0.53 -11.78 0.38
N MET A 209 -0.66 -11.18 -0.80
CA MET A 209 0.44 -11.09 -1.78
C MET A 209 1.59 -10.27 -1.17
N ILE A 210 2.79 -10.85 -1.15
CA ILE A 210 3.99 -10.23 -0.56
C ILE A 210 5.01 -9.78 -1.60
N ALA A 211 5.05 -10.40 -2.78
CA ALA A 211 5.90 -9.97 -3.88
C ALA A 211 5.33 -10.45 -5.22
N VAL A 212 5.59 -9.72 -6.31
CA VAL A 212 5.20 -10.11 -7.67
C VAL A 212 6.03 -9.34 -8.69
N TYR A 213 6.50 -9.99 -9.75
CA TYR A 213 7.24 -9.35 -10.83
C TYR A 213 6.31 -8.61 -11.79
N LEU A 214 6.85 -7.62 -12.48
CA LEU A 214 6.26 -7.04 -13.67
C LEU A 214 6.66 -7.88 -14.89
N LYS A 215 5.82 -7.90 -15.93
CA LYS A 215 6.18 -8.51 -17.23
C LYS A 215 7.25 -7.72 -17.96
N GLN A 216 7.37 -6.43 -17.66
CA GLN A 216 8.32 -5.53 -18.28
C GLN A 216 9.66 -5.55 -17.53
N GLU A 217 10.76 -5.49 -18.29
CA GLU A 217 12.11 -5.29 -17.77
C GLU A 217 12.58 -3.84 -17.99
N PHE A 218 13.50 -3.40 -17.13
CA PHE A 218 14.06 -2.06 -17.15
C PHE A 218 15.59 -2.16 -17.21
N GLY A 219 16.19 -1.84 -18.37
CA GLY A 219 17.65 -1.91 -18.53
C GLY A 219 18.23 -3.31 -18.34
N GLY A 220 17.47 -4.36 -18.65
CA GLY A 220 17.86 -5.76 -18.45
C GLY A 220 17.68 -6.27 -17.02
N PHE A 221 17.09 -5.47 -16.12
CA PHE A 221 16.64 -5.93 -14.81
C PHE A 221 15.15 -6.26 -14.84
N ALA A 222 14.79 -7.40 -14.26
CA ALA A 222 13.41 -7.65 -13.90
C ALA A 222 13.03 -6.75 -12.72
N VAL A 223 11.79 -6.28 -12.65
CA VAL A 223 11.32 -5.45 -11.53
C VAL A 223 10.21 -6.20 -10.81
N HIS A 224 10.33 -6.33 -9.48
CA HIS A 224 9.22 -6.82 -8.66
C HIS A 224 8.72 -5.77 -7.71
N LEU A 225 7.41 -5.83 -7.44
CA LEU A 225 6.80 -5.16 -6.31
C LEU A 225 7.05 -6.01 -5.06
N LEU A 226 7.40 -5.33 -3.97
CA LEU A 226 7.53 -5.91 -2.64
C LEU A 226 6.56 -5.21 -1.70
N GLN A 227 5.76 -5.98 -0.98
CA GLN A 227 4.81 -5.43 -0.02
C GLN A 227 5.57 -4.93 1.21
N LYS A 228 5.33 -3.69 1.64
CA LYS A 228 5.77 -3.20 2.95
C LYS A 228 5.05 -3.93 4.09
#